data_AF-A0A212INB5-F1
#
_entry.id   AF-A0A212INB5-F1
#
_cell.length_a   1.000
_cell.length_b   1.000
_cell.length_c   1.000
_cell.angle_alpha   90.00
_cell.angle_beta   90.00
_cell.angle_gamma   90.00
#
_symmetry.space_group_name_H-M   'P 1'
#
loop_
_entity.id
_entity.type
_entity.pdbx_description
1 polymer ?
#
loop_
_entity_poly.entity_id
_entity_poly.type
_entity_poly.pdbx_seq_one_letter_code
_entity_poly.pdbx_strand_id
1 'polypeptide(L)'
;MNLSKTQLRSALRLYTSSWRYLYGVKLGATRVDLDGNPCGELDEQHVEHARKQLEEAKARVQAQRAEQQAKKREAAAAAGEKEGAPRRERKPRPAPRRKEGAERKPRAEKPAAKAPRAPREEQHTPVSDISVLTVGQSLKVKAGNNAMDATVLEITKDGVRVQLNSGMSLIVRAEHLVF
;
A
#
# COMPACT_ATOMS: atom_id res chain seq x y z
N MET A 1 -11.09 -0.37 -23.69
CA MET A 1 -10.02 -0.91 -22.83
C MET A 1 -9.72 -2.31 -23.31
N ASN A 2 -8.52 -2.55 -23.86
CA ASN A 2 -8.17 -3.86 -24.39
C ASN A 2 -7.41 -4.65 -23.32
N LEU A 3 -8.01 -5.74 -22.83
CA LEU A 3 -7.41 -6.65 -21.85
C LEU A 3 -6.59 -7.71 -22.57
N SER A 4 -5.32 -7.89 -22.19
CA SER A 4 -4.50 -8.97 -22.74
C SER A 4 -4.89 -10.33 -22.13
N LYS A 5 -4.79 -11.41 -22.90
CA LYS A 5 -5.05 -12.79 -22.42
C LYS A 5 -4.17 -13.16 -21.22
N THR A 6 -2.98 -12.57 -21.12
CA THR A 6 -2.06 -12.81 -20.00
C THR A 6 -2.55 -12.13 -18.73
N GLN A 7 -3.04 -10.89 -18.84
CA GLN A 7 -3.62 -10.16 -17.72
C GLN A 7 -4.93 -10.79 -17.22
N LEU A 8 -5.76 -11.30 -18.14
CA LEU A 8 -6.96 -12.07 -17.79
C LEU A 8 -6.62 -13.33 -16.99
N ARG A 9 -5.62 -14.10 -17.46
CA ARG A 9 -5.17 -15.31 -16.76
C ARG A 9 -4.58 -15.01 -15.39
N SER A 10 -3.79 -13.94 -15.24
CA SER A 10 -3.24 -13.56 -13.94
C SER A 10 -4.33 -13.10 -12.96
N ALA A 11 -5.29 -12.30 -13.43
CA ALA A 11 -6.44 -11.88 -12.63
C ALA A 11 -7.31 -13.06 -12.18
N LEU A 12 -7.60 -14.00 -13.10
CA LEU A 12 -8.37 -15.21 -12.78
C LEU A 12 -7.65 -16.06 -11.72
N ARG A 13 -6.34 -16.26 -11.85
CA ARG A 13 -5.53 -16.98 -10.85
C ARG A 13 -5.58 -16.33 -9.48
N LEU A 14 -5.50 -14.99 -9.41
CA LEU A 14 -5.61 -14.26 -8.15
C LEU A 14 -7.00 -14.41 -7.52
N TYR A 15 -8.05 -14.39 -8.34
CA TYR A 15 -9.41 -14.53 -7.86
C TYR A 15 -9.70 -15.95 -7.33
N THR A 16 -9.34 -16.99 -8.08
CA THR A 16 -9.63 -18.38 -7.69
C THR A 16 -8.77 -18.90 -6.55
N SER A 17 -7.58 -18.32 -6.33
CA SER A 17 -6.75 -18.60 -5.15
C SER A 17 -7.14 -17.80 -3.90
N SER A 18 -8.10 -16.87 -4.01
CA SER A 18 -8.60 -16.12 -2.88
C SER A 18 -9.33 -17.04 -1.88
N TRP A 19 -9.10 -16.84 -0.58
CA TRP A 19 -9.82 -17.57 0.47
C TRP A 19 -11.33 -17.49 0.28
N ARG A 20 -11.85 -16.33 -0.14
CA ARG A 20 -13.29 -16.13 -0.36
C ARG A 20 -13.84 -17.05 -1.44
N TYR A 21 -13.08 -17.26 -2.52
CA TYR A 21 -13.48 -18.16 -3.59
C TYR A 21 -13.44 -19.61 -3.11
N LEU A 22 -12.34 -20.03 -2.48
CA LEU A 22 -12.17 -21.39 -1.98
C LEU A 22 -13.24 -21.79 -0.95
N TYR A 23 -13.70 -20.87 -0.10
CA TYR A 23 -14.83 -21.12 0.81
C TYR A 23 -16.18 -21.24 0.10
N GLY A 24 -16.32 -20.66 -1.10
CA GLY A 24 -17.54 -20.75 -1.90
C GLY A 24 -17.69 -22.07 -2.64
N VAL A 25 -16.63 -22.87 -2.76
CA VAL A 25 -16.64 -24.17 -3.42
C VAL A 25 -17.34 -25.20 -2.54
N LYS A 26 -18.53 -25.67 -2.98
CA LYS A 26 -19.39 -26.60 -2.25
C LYS A 26 -19.83 -27.74 -3.17
N LEU A 27 -20.12 -28.88 -2.55
CA LEU A 27 -20.60 -30.08 -3.25
C LEU A 27 -21.95 -29.82 -3.90
N GLY A 28 -22.11 -30.28 -5.14
CA GLY A 28 -23.39 -30.18 -5.87
C GLY A 28 -23.80 -28.76 -6.25
N ALA A 29 -22.90 -27.78 -6.11
CA ALA A 29 -23.16 -26.43 -6.59
C ALA A 29 -22.97 -26.38 -8.11
N THR A 30 -24.00 -25.96 -8.83
CA THR A 30 -23.94 -25.72 -10.27
C THR A 30 -23.15 -24.44 -10.54
N ARG A 31 -22.13 -24.52 -11.40
CA ARG A 31 -21.40 -23.32 -11.82
C ARG A 31 -22.18 -22.62 -12.93
N VAL A 32 -21.89 -21.34 -13.15
CA VAL A 32 -22.52 -20.55 -14.19
C VAL A 32 -21.45 -20.04 -15.15
N ASP A 33 -21.70 -20.13 -16.45
CA ASP A 33 -20.80 -19.60 -17.48
C ASP A 33 -20.90 -18.06 -17.60
N LEU A 34 -20.25 -17.50 -18.62
CA LEU A 34 -20.26 -16.06 -18.87
C LEU A 34 -21.60 -15.56 -19.44
N ASP A 35 -22.37 -16.45 -20.05
CA ASP A 35 -23.66 -16.16 -20.68
C ASP A 35 -24.84 -16.38 -19.72
N GLY A 36 -24.57 -16.92 -18.52
CA GLY A 36 -25.56 -17.17 -17.47
C GLY A 36 -26.11 -18.60 -17.44
N ASN A 37 -25.59 -19.51 -18.26
CA ASN A 37 -26.05 -20.90 -18.33
C ASN A 37 -25.33 -21.79 -17.31
N PRO A 38 -25.99 -22.87 -16.84
CA PRO A 38 -25.35 -23.84 -15.95
C PRO A 38 -24.18 -24.55 -16.65
N CYS A 39 -23.02 -24.56 -16.00
CA CYS A 39 -21.73 -25.04 -16.51
C CYS A 39 -21.12 -26.11 -15.57
N GLY A 40 -21.79 -27.26 -15.51
CA GLY A 40 -21.38 -28.41 -14.71
C GLY A 40 -21.52 -28.21 -13.20
N GLU A 41 -21.42 -29.32 -12.47
CA GLU A 41 -21.54 -29.36 -11.02
C GLU A 41 -20.17 -29.51 -10.36
N LEU A 42 -20.06 -29.03 -9.13
CA LEU A 42 -18.86 -29.19 -8.31
C LEU A 42 -18.86 -30.56 -7.64
N ASP A 43 -18.08 -31.48 -8.20
CA ASP A 43 -17.79 -32.80 -7.64
C ASP A 43 -17.02 -32.75 -6.30
N GLU A 44 -17.01 -33.90 -5.60
CA GLU A 44 -16.29 -34.09 -4.35
C GLU A 44 -14.80 -33.75 -4.41
N GLN A 45 -14.15 -34.18 -5.49
CA GLN A 45 -12.74 -33.91 -5.72
C GLN A 45 -12.42 -32.40 -5.77
N HIS A 46 -13.33 -31.58 -6.30
CA HIS A 46 -13.14 -30.13 -6.37
C HIS A 46 -13.18 -29.47 -4.99
N VAL A 47 -14.07 -29.95 -4.10
CA VAL A 47 -14.20 -29.43 -2.74
C VAL A 47 -13.01 -29.85 -1.88
N GLU A 48 -12.56 -31.10 -2.00
CA GLU A 48 -11.37 -31.60 -1.30
C GLU A 48 -10.13 -30.79 -1.69
N HIS A 49 -9.94 -30.57 -2.99
CA HIS A 49 -8.83 -29.75 -3.48
C HIS A 49 -8.93 -28.29 -2.99
N ALA A 50 -10.12 -27.70 -2.97
CA ALA A 50 -10.31 -26.34 -2.46
C ALA A 50 -10.01 -26.23 -0.95
N ARG A 51 -10.39 -27.24 -0.16
CA ARG A 51 -10.07 -27.31 1.27
C ARG A 51 -8.56 -27.43 1.51
N LYS A 52 -7.89 -28.32 0.77
CA LYS A 52 -6.44 -28.47 0.82
C LYS A 52 -5.72 -27.16 0.47
N GLN A 53 -6.15 -26.49 -0.60
CA GLN A 53 -5.59 -25.18 -0.98
C GLN A 53 -5.81 -24.11 0.08
N LEU A 54 -6.95 -24.11 0.78
CA LEU A 54 -7.22 -23.17 1.87
C LEU A 54 -6.24 -23.37 3.03
N GLU A 55 -5.95 -24.61 3.39
CA GLU A 55 -5.00 -24.94 4.46
C GLU A 55 -3.58 -24.56 4.09
N GLU A 56 -3.12 -24.91 2.88
CA GLU A 56 -1.81 -24.54 2.36
C GLU A 56 -1.66 -23.01 2.25
N ALA A 57 -2.68 -22.31 1.76
CA ALA A 57 -2.67 -20.86 1.64
C ALA A 57 -2.63 -20.18 3.02
N LYS A 58 -3.38 -20.69 4.01
CA LYS A 58 -3.33 -20.18 5.38
C LYS A 58 -1.95 -20.39 6.01
N ALA A 59 -1.38 -21.59 5.87
CA ALA A 59 -0.06 -21.90 6.40
C ALA A 59 1.02 -21.00 5.77
N ARG A 60 0.99 -20.83 4.44
CA ARG A 60 1.92 -19.95 3.72
C ARG A 60 1.82 -18.49 4.17
N VAL A 61 0.60 -17.96 4.33
CA VAL A 61 0.39 -16.58 4.80
C VAL A 61 0.82 -16.41 6.25
N GLN A 62 0.61 -17.41 7.11
CA GLN A 62 1.08 -17.37 8.50
C GLN A 62 2.61 -17.34 8.57
N ALA A 63 3.31 -18.18 7.80
CA ALA A 63 4.76 -18.18 7.71
C ALA A 63 5.30 -16.82 7.20
N GLN A 64 4.75 -16.31 6.09
CA GLN A 64 5.15 -15.01 5.56
C GLN A 64 4.87 -13.86 6.52
N ARG A 65 3.76 -13.90 7.26
CA ARG A 65 3.43 -12.87 8.25
C ARG A 65 4.39 -12.90 9.43
N ALA A 66 4.79 -14.09 9.89
CA ALA A 66 5.78 -14.26 10.95
C ALA A 66 7.15 -13.70 10.53
N GLU A 67 7.62 -14.04 9.32
CA GLU A 67 8.87 -13.49 8.76
C GLU A 67 8.82 -11.97 8.59
N GLN A 68 7.73 -11.42 8.06
CA GLN A 68 7.57 -9.97 7.94
C GLN A 68 7.53 -9.29 9.30
N GLN A 69 6.93 -9.91 10.31
CA GLN A 69 6.92 -9.37 11.67
C GLN A 69 8.30 -9.42 12.31
N ALA A 70 9.07 -10.49 12.10
CA ALA A 70 10.46 -10.59 12.54
C ALA A 70 11.33 -9.51 11.87
N LYS A 71 11.26 -9.37 10.54
CA LYS A 71 11.97 -8.32 9.79
C LYS A 71 11.59 -6.91 10.25
N LYS A 72 10.29 -6.67 10.54
CA LYS A 72 9.85 -5.38 11.08
C LYS A 72 10.37 -5.12 12.50
N ARG A 73 10.44 -6.14 13.35
CA ARG A 73 11.02 -6.02 14.70
C ARG A 73 12.52 -5.76 14.66
N GLU A 74 13.24 -6.46 13.79
CA GLU A 74 14.67 -6.25 13.57
C GLU A 74 14.96 -4.86 12.99
N ALA A 75 14.18 -4.41 12.00
CA ALA A 75 14.29 -3.06 11.46
C ALA A 75 13.97 -1.97 12.50
N ALA A 76 12.98 -2.19 13.38
CA ALA A 76 12.65 -1.27 14.47
C ALA A 76 13.74 -1.23 15.56
N ALA A 77 14.36 -2.38 15.87
CA ALA A 77 15.49 -2.46 16.79
C ALA A 77 16.75 -1.79 16.22
N ALA A 78 17.02 -1.96 14.91
CA ALA A 78 18.13 -1.31 14.21
C ALA A 78 17.93 0.21 14.05
N ALA A 79 16.67 0.67 13.91
CA ALA A 79 16.33 2.09 13.86
C ALA A 79 16.38 2.79 15.23
N GLY A 80 16.71 2.08 16.32
CA GLY A 80 16.95 2.70 17.63
C GLY A 80 15.71 3.33 18.27
N GLU A 81 14.49 2.89 17.91
CA GLU A 81 13.29 3.22 18.67
C GLU A 81 13.40 2.56 20.05
N LYS A 82 13.97 3.30 21.00
CA LYS A 82 14.05 2.94 22.41
C LYS A 82 12.67 2.47 22.90
N GLU A 83 12.60 1.23 23.36
CA GLU A 83 11.63 0.77 24.34
C GLU A 83 11.60 1.79 25.49
N GLY A 84 10.55 2.63 25.55
CA GLY A 84 10.52 3.70 26.55
C GLY A 84 9.28 4.59 26.60
N ALA A 85 8.28 4.39 25.75
CA ALA A 85 6.96 4.96 25.98
C ALA A 85 6.04 3.84 26.49
N PRO A 86 5.48 3.94 27.72
CA PRO A 86 4.54 2.96 28.20
C PRO A 86 3.41 2.88 27.18
N ARG A 87 3.12 1.66 26.73
CA ARG A 87 1.96 1.34 25.89
C ARG A 87 0.76 2.03 26.51
N ARG A 88 0.40 3.20 25.96
CA ARG A 88 -0.70 4.04 26.44
C ARG A 88 -1.89 3.11 26.52
N GLU A 89 -2.35 2.81 27.74
CA GLU A 89 -3.51 1.97 27.97
C GLU A 89 -4.59 2.49 27.02
N ARG A 90 -4.98 1.63 26.08
CA ARG A 90 -6.05 1.96 25.16
C ARG A 90 -7.27 2.12 26.04
N LYS A 91 -7.62 3.38 26.37
CA LYS A 91 -8.93 3.68 26.94
C LYS A 91 -9.97 2.92 26.11
N PRO A 92 -10.90 2.20 26.76
CA PRO A 92 -11.87 1.39 26.04
C PRO A 92 -12.58 2.29 25.03
N ARG A 93 -12.59 1.86 23.77
CA ARG A 93 -13.31 2.57 22.71
C ARG A 93 -14.75 2.75 23.18
N PRO A 94 -15.29 3.98 23.21
CA PRO A 94 -16.70 4.17 23.55
C PRO A 94 -17.55 3.38 22.55
N ALA A 95 -18.53 2.65 23.08
CA ALA A 95 -19.44 1.82 22.29
C ALA A 95 -20.15 2.67 21.21
N PRO A 96 -20.37 2.14 20.00
CA PRO A 96 -21.02 2.88 18.93
C PRO A 96 -22.48 3.14 19.32
N ARG A 97 -22.80 4.37 19.76
CA ARG A 97 -24.18 4.84 19.88
C ARG A 97 -24.74 5.03 18.48
N ARG A 98 -25.39 3.99 17.96
CA ARG A 98 -26.37 4.14 16.89
C ARG A 98 -27.60 4.83 17.52
N LYS A 99 -27.79 6.11 17.23
CA LYS A 99 -29.10 6.76 17.38
C LYS A 99 -29.61 7.09 15.98
N GLU A 100 -30.63 6.34 15.58
CA GLU A 100 -31.56 6.72 14.53
C GLU A 100 -32.26 8.03 14.90
N GLY A 101 -32.47 8.86 13.88
CA GLY A 101 -33.61 9.78 13.78
C GLY A 101 -33.74 10.87 14.84
N ALA A 102 -33.20 12.06 14.55
CA ALA A 102 -33.88 13.32 14.90
C ALA A 102 -33.29 14.48 14.07
N GLU A 103 -34.18 15.23 13.43
CA GLU A 103 -33.95 16.26 12.44
C GLU A 103 -33.41 17.59 13.00
N ARG A 104 -32.59 18.25 12.17
CA ARG A 104 -32.52 19.71 11.88
C ARG A 104 -32.61 20.74 13.03
N LYS A 105 -31.60 21.62 13.13
CA LYS A 105 -31.66 23.07 12.71
C LYS A 105 -30.34 23.84 13.00
N PRO A 106 -30.15 25.06 12.43
CA PRO A 106 -28.86 25.51 11.86
C PRO A 106 -28.18 26.72 12.54
N ARG A 107 -26.95 26.99 12.07
CA ARG A 107 -26.21 28.28 11.99
C ARG A 107 -25.80 29.01 13.28
N ALA A 108 -24.50 29.30 13.39
CA ALA A 108 -23.98 30.62 13.76
C ALA A 108 -22.50 30.75 13.34
N GLU A 109 -22.16 31.90 12.78
CA GLU A 109 -20.84 32.29 12.24
C GLU A 109 -19.96 32.95 13.32
N LYS A 110 -18.66 32.57 13.35
CA LYS A 110 -17.46 33.38 13.71
C LYS A 110 -17.32 33.99 15.13
N PRO A 111 -16.14 34.52 15.54
CA PRO A 111 -14.73 34.23 15.18
C PRO A 111 -13.77 34.17 16.43
N ALA A 112 -12.47 33.99 16.16
CA ALA A 112 -11.29 34.45 16.94
C ALA A 112 -10.37 33.40 17.61
N ALA A 113 -9.21 33.22 16.97
CA ALA A 113 -7.85 33.32 17.51
C ALA A 113 -7.34 32.32 18.57
N LYS A 114 -6.42 31.43 18.13
CA LYS A 114 -5.05 31.34 18.69
C LYS A 114 -4.09 30.62 17.75
N ALA A 115 -2.85 31.10 17.79
CA ALA A 115 -1.77 31.04 16.80
C ALA A 115 -1.08 29.66 16.62
N PRO A 116 -0.33 29.46 15.52
CA PRO A 116 0.19 28.17 15.06
C PRO A 116 1.47 27.78 15.79
N ARG A 117 1.72 26.48 15.97
CA ARG A 117 3.00 25.96 16.47
C ARG A 117 3.77 25.28 15.35
N ALA A 118 5.00 25.76 15.19
CA ALA A 118 5.88 25.56 14.06
C ALA A 118 6.39 24.11 13.89
N PRO A 119 6.83 23.75 12.66
CA PRO A 119 7.34 22.43 12.28
C PRO A 119 8.71 22.19 12.88
N ARG A 120 8.98 20.95 13.31
CA ARG A 120 10.31 20.53 13.74
C ARG A 120 11.07 20.03 12.51
N GLU A 121 12.04 20.82 12.09
CA GLU A 121 12.93 20.60 10.94
C GLU A 121 13.86 19.40 11.19
N GLU A 122 13.79 18.40 10.31
CA GLU A 122 14.93 17.54 10.00
C GLU A 122 15.55 18.09 8.72
N GLN A 123 16.71 18.71 8.88
CA GLN A 123 17.47 19.35 7.82
C GLN A 123 17.98 18.30 6.84
N HIS A 124 17.20 18.05 5.80
CA HIS A 124 17.73 17.65 4.49
C HIS A 124 17.59 18.86 3.60
N THR A 125 18.70 19.50 3.25
CA THR A 125 18.70 20.65 2.33
C THR A 125 18.16 20.19 0.98
N PRO A 126 16.94 20.62 0.58
CA PRO A 126 16.43 20.31 -0.75
C PRO A 126 17.32 20.97 -1.79
N VAL A 127 17.50 20.35 -2.96
CA VAL A 127 18.20 21.00 -4.08
C VAL A 127 17.27 22.10 -4.62
N SER A 128 17.42 23.32 -4.08
CA SER A 128 16.59 24.47 -4.47
C SER A 128 16.96 25.05 -5.82
N ASP A 129 18.16 24.74 -6.36
CA ASP A 129 18.67 25.40 -7.55
C ASP A 129 19.00 24.40 -8.68
N ILE A 130 18.12 24.39 -9.68
CA ILE A 130 18.22 23.60 -10.92
C ILE A 130 19.51 23.94 -11.70
N SER A 131 20.10 25.12 -11.46
CA SER A 131 21.34 25.60 -12.09
C SER A 131 22.62 24.92 -11.59
N VAL A 132 22.57 24.22 -10.45
CA VAL A 132 23.74 23.52 -9.87
C VAL A 132 23.80 22.05 -10.30
N LEU A 133 22.70 21.51 -10.84
CA LEU A 133 22.62 20.13 -11.28
C LEU A 133 23.37 19.95 -12.60
N THR A 134 24.28 18.99 -12.64
CA THR A 134 25.00 18.59 -13.86
C THR A 134 24.49 17.24 -14.34
N VAL A 135 24.29 17.09 -15.65
CA VAL A 135 23.91 15.81 -16.26
C VAL A 135 24.99 14.77 -15.94
N GLY A 136 24.58 13.60 -15.41
CA GLY A 136 25.47 12.54 -14.93
C GLY A 136 25.82 12.61 -13.44
N GLN A 137 25.34 13.60 -12.69
CA GLN A 137 25.55 13.67 -11.25
C GLN A 137 24.72 12.62 -10.51
N SER A 138 25.35 11.95 -9.55
CA SER A 138 24.67 11.06 -8.59
C SER A 138 24.01 11.89 -7.50
N LEU A 139 22.70 11.72 -7.32
CA LEU A 139 21.89 12.39 -6.31
C LEU A 139 20.84 11.45 -5.72
N LYS A 140 20.18 11.87 -4.65
CA LYS A 140 19.13 11.08 -4.02
C LYS A 140 17.74 11.62 -4.37
N VAL A 141 16.86 10.72 -4.79
CA VAL A 141 15.47 11.01 -5.09
C VAL A 141 14.62 10.59 -3.89
N LYS A 142 13.86 11.54 -3.32
CA LYS A 142 12.91 11.27 -2.24
C LYS A 142 11.63 10.66 -2.80
N ALA A 143 11.52 9.33 -2.70
CA ALA A 143 10.33 8.57 -3.09
C ALA A 143 9.54 8.15 -1.83
N GLY A 144 8.58 8.97 -1.42
CA GLY A 144 7.82 8.76 -0.19
C GLY A 144 8.68 9.04 1.06
N ASN A 145 8.90 8.02 1.89
CA ASN A 145 9.71 8.12 3.11
C ASN A 145 11.16 7.62 2.95
N ASN A 146 11.55 7.21 1.74
CA ASN A 146 12.88 6.69 1.45
C ASN A 146 13.58 7.56 0.40
N ALA A 147 14.88 7.80 0.59
CA ALA A 147 15.76 8.42 -0.40
C ALA A 147 16.46 7.31 -1.20
N MET A 148 16.42 7.39 -2.53
CA MET A 148 17.02 6.40 -3.43
C MET A 148 18.08 7.04 -4.32
N ASP A 149 19.23 6.39 -4.48
CA ASP A 149 20.31 6.89 -5.32
C ASP A 149 19.92 6.84 -6.82
N ALA A 150 20.18 7.95 -7.51
CA ALA A 150 19.82 8.17 -8.90
C ALA A 150 20.88 8.99 -9.61
N THR A 151 20.94 8.88 -10.93
CA THR A 151 21.78 9.70 -11.80
C THR A 151 20.90 10.64 -12.64
N VAL A 152 21.31 11.88 -12.79
CA VAL A 152 20.60 12.85 -13.64
C VAL A 152 20.86 12.52 -15.11
N LEU A 153 19.81 12.31 -15.89
CA LEU A 153 19.91 12.13 -17.35
C LEU A 153 19.67 13.45 -18.09
N GLU A 154 18.61 14.17 -17.76
CA GLU A 154 18.24 15.40 -18.47
C GLU A 154 17.60 16.41 -17.52
N ILE A 155 17.93 17.69 -17.67
CA ILE A 155 17.37 18.78 -16.89
C ILE A 155 16.45 19.57 -17.81
N THR A 156 15.14 19.57 -17.53
CA THR A 156 14.15 20.35 -18.27
C THR A 156 13.53 21.43 -17.38
N LYS A 157 12.88 22.44 -17.98
CA LYS A 157 12.30 23.58 -17.26
C LYS A 157 11.18 23.17 -16.29
N ASP A 158 10.48 22.07 -16.58
CA ASP A 158 9.33 21.59 -15.80
C ASP A 158 9.68 20.42 -14.85
N GLY A 159 10.92 19.92 -14.89
CA GLY A 159 11.39 18.83 -14.03
C GLY A 159 12.71 18.20 -14.47
N VAL A 160 13.30 17.38 -13.60
CA VAL A 160 14.56 16.68 -13.84
C VAL A 160 14.28 15.21 -14.13
N ARG A 161 14.76 14.71 -15.27
CA ARG A 161 14.71 13.28 -15.60
C ARG A 161 15.89 12.59 -14.94
N VAL A 162 15.60 11.67 -14.04
CA VAL A 162 16.57 10.93 -13.23
C VAL A 162 16.41 9.43 -13.49
N GLN A 163 17.52 8.72 -13.60
CA GLN A 163 17.57 7.26 -13.66
C GLN A 163 17.97 6.73 -12.30
N LEU A 164 17.10 5.95 -11.67
CA LEU A 164 17.43 5.24 -10.44
C LEU A 164 18.46 4.14 -10.73
N ASN A 165 19.25 3.76 -9.72
CA ASN A 165 20.13 2.59 -9.78
C ASN A 165 19.40 1.28 -10.14
N SER A 166 18.08 1.22 -9.97
CA SER A 166 17.21 0.12 -10.37
C SER A 166 16.92 0.08 -11.89
N GLY A 167 17.50 1.00 -12.68
CA GLY A 167 17.27 1.13 -14.12
C GLY A 167 15.96 1.84 -14.50
N MET A 168 15.19 2.31 -13.51
CA MET A 168 13.91 3.00 -13.73
C MET A 168 14.12 4.50 -13.91
N SER A 169 13.52 5.10 -14.94
CA SER A 169 13.61 6.54 -15.22
C SER A 169 12.35 7.28 -14.75
N LEU A 170 12.51 8.38 -14.03
CA LEU A 170 11.42 9.21 -13.49
C LEU A 170 11.66 10.68 -13.82
N ILE A 171 10.58 11.43 -14.03
CA ILE A 171 10.63 12.90 -14.10
C ILE A 171 10.24 13.41 -12.71
N VAL A 172 11.19 14.03 -12.02
CA VAL A 172 11.07 14.44 -10.62
C VAL A 172 11.25 15.95 -10.53
N ARG A 173 10.37 16.62 -9.78
CA ARG A 173 10.51 18.06 -9.49
C ARG A 173 11.67 18.28 -8.54
N ALA A 174 12.33 19.43 -8.64
CA ALA A 174 13.51 19.76 -7.82
C ALA A 174 13.27 19.62 -6.30
N GLU A 175 12.04 19.87 -5.84
CA GLU A 175 11.60 19.70 -4.44
C GLU A 175 11.78 18.29 -3.86
N HIS A 176 11.86 17.27 -4.72
CA HIS A 176 12.02 15.87 -4.32
C HIS A 176 13.44 15.35 -4.60
N LEU A 177 14.35 16.21 -5.04
CA LEU A 177 15.76 15.90 -5.15
C LEU A 177 16.48 16.35 -3.89
N VAL A 178 17.31 15.46 -3.37
CA VAL A 178 18.11 15.66 -2.16
C VAL A 178 19.54 15.28 -2.49
N PHE A 179 20.51 16.01 -1.94
CA PHE A 179 21.93 15.63 -2.01
C PHE A 179 22.22 14.41 -1.12
#